data_AF-A0A8H7GWR5-F1
#
_entry.id   AF-A0A8H7GWR5-F1
#
_cell.length_a   1.000
_cell.length_b   1.000
_cell.length_c   1.000
_cell.angle_alpha   90.00
_cell.angle_beta   90.00
_cell.angle_gamma   90.00
#
_symmetry.space_group_name_H-M   'P 1'
#
loop_
_entity.id
_entity.type
_entity.pdbx_description
1 polymer ?
#
loop_
_entity_poly.entity_id
_entity_poly.type
_entity_poly.pdbx_seq_one_letter_code
_entity_poly.pdbx_strand_id
1 'polypeptide(L)'
;MSAWTPSVTQPYTYTFKTVTSIATSHYPDLTRSLSSALLSYETATNSREIASLSRIVRGAEASLAVINAENQLASATVASVQARASDVIINATYNLQALAEERDFYGYDLNSGGNGFFFAFSVLLCLFFIAMLFRAKYQWFNVCFGCGFAFEALGFLGRLLAINDRSSLGFFVLQGFRLNMAPAFVKAGLYFVLAQMIVVYGRQYSRLKPLWYPYIFLSLDIISLLFQGAGETLAPSMFPAGSNHFLGRVLMFVGLLIEVLAIGMFFPFLPLDLLPHKLQG
;
A
#
# COMPACT_ATOMS: atom_id res chain seq x y z
N MET A 1 -21.90 15.67 38.53
CA MET A 1 -21.51 15.68 37.12
C MET A 1 -20.25 14.84 37.02
N SER A 2 -20.37 13.57 36.64
CA SER A 2 -19.22 12.69 36.44
C SER A 2 -18.41 13.22 35.27
N ALA A 3 -17.20 13.71 35.57
CA ALA A 3 -16.25 14.12 34.55
C ALA A 3 -15.97 12.90 33.66
N TRP A 4 -16.43 12.97 32.42
CA TRP A 4 -16.00 12.04 31.39
C TRP A 4 -14.48 12.16 31.28
N THR A 5 -13.78 11.07 31.56
CA THR A 5 -12.35 10.94 31.33
C THR A 5 -12.18 10.01 30.12
N PRO A 6 -11.41 10.39 29.09
CA PRO A 6 -11.11 9.46 28.02
C PRO A 6 -10.29 8.30 28.59
N SER A 7 -10.89 7.12 28.69
CA SER A 7 -10.16 5.88 28.95
C SER A 7 -9.48 5.45 27.65
N VAL A 8 -8.20 5.79 27.50
CA VAL A 8 -7.37 5.20 26.43
C VAL A 8 -7.01 3.77 26.86
N THR A 9 -7.92 2.83 26.63
CA THR A 9 -7.54 1.41 26.54
C THR A 9 -6.80 1.24 25.22
N GLN A 10 -5.47 1.15 25.29
CA GLN A 10 -4.65 0.86 24.11
C GLN A 10 -4.98 -0.55 23.58
N PRO A 11 -5.47 -0.72 22.35
CA PRO A 11 -5.80 -2.06 21.86
C PRO A 11 -4.59 -2.82 21.29
N TYR A 12 -3.38 -2.28 21.33
CA TYR A 12 -2.29 -2.81 20.52
C TYR A 12 -0.95 -2.73 21.24
N THR A 13 -0.36 -3.89 21.50
CA THR A 13 1.02 -4.03 22.00
C THR A 13 1.99 -3.74 20.87
N TYR A 14 2.37 -2.47 20.68
CA TYR A 14 3.43 -2.08 19.76
C TYR A 14 4.77 -2.02 20.48
N THR A 15 5.85 -2.41 19.79
CA THR A 15 7.22 -2.23 20.29
C THR A 15 7.57 -0.76 20.17
N PHE A 16 7.46 -0.03 21.28
CA PHE A 16 7.67 1.41 21.33
C PHE A 16 9.12 1.78 21.01
N LYS A 17 9.32 2.58 19.96
CA LYS A 17 10.51 3.41 19.83
C LYS A 17 10.18 4.76 20.45
N THR A 18 10.45 4.92 21.74
CA THR A 18 10.47 6.25 22.36
C THR A 18 11.40 7.14 21.56
N VAL A 19 10.96 8.33 21.17
CA VAL A 19 11.84 9.31 20.50
C VAL A 19 12.98 9.60 21.48
N THR A 20 14.19 9.14 21.17
CA THR A 20 15.32 9.21 22.10
C THR A 20 15.84 10.63 22.28
N SER A 21 15.62 11.52 21.29
CA SER A 21 15.86 12.97 21.39
C SER A 21 15.32 13.70 20.17
N ILE A 22 14.80 14.92 20.32
CA ILE A 22 14.56 15.84 19.18
C ILE A 22 15.74 16.81 19.05
N ALA A 23 16.31 16.94 17.86
CA ALA A 23 17.45 17.84 17.66
C ALA A 23 17.06 19.30 17.93
N THR A 24 17.73 19.92 18.91
CA THR A 24 17.49 21.30 19.36
C THR A 24 17.75 22.35 18.26
N SER A 25 18.49 21.99 17.21
CA SER A 25 18.74 22.83 16.03
C SER A 25 17.47 23.22 15.26
N HIS A 26 16.38 22.45 15.37
CA HIS A 26 15.12 22.73 14.67
C HIS A 26 14.16 23.65 15.44
N TYR A 27 14.51 24.08 16.66
CA TYR A 27 13.69 24.98 17.46
C TYR A 27 13.21 26.25 16.72
N PRO A 28 14.06 27.03 16.02
CA PRO A 28 13.62 28.24 15.33
C PRO A 28 12.63 27.93 14.19
N ASP A 29 12.86 26.84 13.45
CA ASP A 29 11.97 26.44 12.35
C ASP A 29 10.61 25.94 12.86
N LEU A 30 10.58 25.23 13.99
CA LEU A 30 9.35 24.80 14.67
C LEU A 30 8.52 26.00 15.15
N THR A 31 9.14 26.98 15.79
CA THR A 31 8.42 28.20 16.22
C THR A 31 7.90 29.01 15.05
N ARG A 32 8.67 29.11 13.95
CA ARG A 32 8.22 29.76 12.72
C ARG A 32 7.02 29.02 12.13
N SER A 33 7.10 27.69 12.00
CA SER A 33 6.03 26.85 11.49
C SER A 33 4.74 26.99 12.32
N LEU A 34 4.85 26.95 13.64
CA LEU A 34 3.73 27.17 14.57
C LEU A 34 3.07 28.54 14.35
N SER A 35 3.86 29.61 14.38
CA SER A 35 3.33 30.97 14.21
C SER A 35 2.66 31.18 12.84
N SER A 36 3.26 30.66 11.77
CA SER A 36 2.66 30.73 10.43
C SER A 36 1.37 29.92 10.33
N ALA A 37 1.34 28.73 10.95
CA ALA A 37 0.20 27.84 10.89
C ALA A 37 -1.00 28.42 11.64
N LEU A 38 -0.78 29.02 12.82
CA LEU A 38 -1.83 29.69 13.60
C LEU A 38 -2.45 30.87 12.85
N LEU A 39 -1.64 31.69 12.19
CA LEU A 39 -2.13 32.81 11.36
C LEU A 39 -2.97 32.32 10.18
N SER A 40 -2.54 31.25 9.50
CA SER A 40 -3.34 30.65 8.43
C SER A 40 -4.59 29.93 8.94
N TYR A 41 -4.58 29.46 10.20
CA TYR A 41 -5.72 28.76 10.79
C TYR A 41 -6.92 29.69 11.00
N GLU A 42 -6.67 30.96 11.34
CA GLU A 42 -7.72 31.98 11.53
C GLU A 42 -8.44 32.36 10.22
N THR A 43 -7.77 32.16 9.08
CA THR A 43 -8.28 32.55 7.75
C THR A 43 -8.79 31.36 6.93
N ALA A 44 -8.51 30.13 7.37
CA ALA A 44 -8.90 28.92 6.68
C ALA A 44 -10.40 28.65 6.80
N THR A 45 -11.07 28.48 5.65
CA THR A 45 -12.50 28.12 5.58
C THR A 45 -12.71 26.68 5.09
N ASN A 46 -11.68 26.07 4.49
CA ASN A 46 -11.76 24.73 3.93
C ASN A 46 -11.37 23.66 4.96
N SER A 47 -12.21 22.64 5.14
CA SER A 47 -11.96 21.56 6.11
C SER A 47 -10.65 20.79 5.87
N ARG A 48 -10.18 20.69 4.62
CA ARG A 48 -8.89 20.04 4.30
C ARG A 48 -7.71 20.87 4.79
N GLU A 49 -7.79 22.17 4.60
CA GLU A 49 -6.77 23.13 5.00
C GLU A 49 -6.71 23.25 6.52
N ILE A 50 -7.88 23.32 7.18
CA ILE A 50 -7.99 23.28 8.64
C ILE A 50 -7.37 21.99 9.20
N ALA A 51 -7.63 20.83 8.59
CA ALA A 51 -7.05 19.56 9.01
C ALA A 51 -5.52 19.53 8.81
N SER A 52 -5.00 20.02 7.69
CA SER A 52 -3.55 20.08 7.47
C SER A 52 -2.86 21.05 8.42
N LEU A 53 -3.45 22.21 8.67
CA LEU A 53 -2.92 23.22 9.60
C LEU A 53 -2.98 22.74 11.05
N SER A 54 -4.08 22.11 11.47
CA SER A 54 -4.20 21.52 12.81
C SER A 54 -3.10 20.49 13.08
N ARG A 55 -2.75 19.66 12.09
CA ARG A 55 -1.63 18.71 12.19
C ARG A 55 -0.29 19.41 12.38
N ILE A 56 -0.04 20.51 11.65
CA ILE A 56 1.20 21.29 11.78
C ILE A 56 1.31 21.90 13.18
N VAL A 57 0.22 22.50 13.68
CA VAL A 57 0.17 23.11 15.03
C VAL A 57 0.43 22.04 16.09
N ARG A 58 -0.32 20.93 16.09
CA ARG A 58 -0.14 19.84 17.06
C ARG A 58 1.27 19.24 17.02
N GLY A 59 1.84 19.08 15.82
CA GLY A 59 3.19 18.55 15.64
C GLY A 59 4.27 19.50 16.15
N ALA A 60 4.14 20.79 15.87
CA ALA A 60 5.08 21.81 16.32
C ALA A 60 5.02 22.00 17.85
N GLU A 61 3.81 22.07 18.43
CA GLU A 61 3.62 22.17 19.88
C GLU A 61 4.18 20.96 20.63
N ALA A 62 3.88 19.75 20.17
CA ALA A 62 4.41 18.54 20.78
C ALA A 62 5.94 18.46 20.67
N SER A 63 6.52 18.85 19.52
CA SER A 63 7.98 18.87 19.33
C SER A 63 8.66 19.89 20.25
N LEU A 64 8.08 21.09 20.40
CA LEU A 64 8.59 22.12 21.30
C LEU A 64 8.46 21.70 22.77
N ALA A 65 7.37 21.02 23.15
CA ALA A 65 7.19 20.47 24.48
C ALA A 65 8.27 19.45 24.84
N VAL A 66 8.65 18.57 23.90
CA VAL A 66 9.76 17.62 24.10
C VAL A 66 11.09 18.36 24.29
N ILE A 67 11.43 19.32 23.42
CA ILE A 67 12.70 20.08 23.52
C ILE A 67 12.79 20.80 24.88
N ASN A 68 11.70 21.44 25.32
CA ASN A 68 11.68 22.15 26.59
C ASN A 68 11.79 21.19 27.78
N ALA A 69 11.15 20.02 27.71
CA ALA A 69 11.22 19.00 28.75
C ALA A 69 12.61 18.34 28.83
N GLU A 70 13.27 18.11 27.69
CA GLU A 70 14.66 17.61 27.64
C GLU A 70 15.63 18.59 28.29
N ASN A 71 15.50 19.90 28.00
CA ASN A 71 16.29 20.94 28.65
C ASN A 71 16.04 21.00 30.17
N GLN A 72 14.79 20.83 30.61
CA GLN A 72 14.46 20.74 32.03
C GLN A 72 15.09 19.50 32.67
N LEU A 73 15.02 18.34 32.01
CA LEU A 73 15.62 17.11 32.51
C LEU A 73 17.14 17.22 32.66
N ALA A 74 17.82 17.88 31.71
CA ALA A 74 19.26 18.11 31.75
C ALA A 74 19.70 19.05 32.90
N SER A 75 18.83 19.97 33.32
CA SER A 75 19.10 20.93 34.40
C SER A 75 18.57 20.51 35.78
N ALA A 76 17.70 19.50 35.83
CA ALA A 76 16.98 19.12 37.04
C ALA A 76 17.80 18.16 37.93
N THR A 77 18.07 18.59 39.16
CA THR A 77 18.63 17.76 40.24
C THR A 77 17.54 17.15 41.14
N VAL A 78 16.30 17.66 41.05
CA VAL A 78 15.17 17.26 41.90
C VAL A 78 14.32 16.19 41.21
N ALA A 79 14.10 15.06 41.89
CA ALA A 79 13.38 13.90 41.36
C ALA A 79 11.95 14.22 40.87
N SER A 80 11.22 15.13 41.53
CA SER A 80 9.87 15.53 41.11
C SER A 80 9.84 16.30 39.78
N VAL A 81 10.87 17.09 39.50
CA VAL A 81 11.02 17.83 38.24
C VAL A 81 11.40 16.87 37.11
N GLN A 82 12.26 15.89 37.39
CA GLN A 82 12.62 14.83 36.45
C GLN A 82 11.40 13.97 36.07
N ALA A 83 10.56 13.61 37.05
CA ALA A 83 9.31 12.88 36.81
C ALA A 83 8.35 13.68 35.92
N ARG A 84 8.11 14.96 36.25
CA ARG A 84 7.23 15.83 35.46
C ARG A 84 7.73 16.04 34.04
N ALA A 85 9.04 16.23 33.84
CA ALA A 85 9.62 16.36 32.51
C ALA A 85 9.46 15.07 31.69
N SER A 86 9.64 13.90 32.33
CA SER A 86 9.43 12.60 31.70
C SER A 86 7.99 12.39 31.27
N ASP A 87 7.01 12.79 32.09
CA ASP A 87 5.58 12.71 31.75
C ASP A 87 5.22 13.56 30.53
N VAL A 88 5.79 14.78 30.44
CA VAL A 88 5.59 15.67 29.28
C VAL A 88 6.16 15.05 28.01
N ILE A 89 7.36 14.48 28.07
CA ILE A 89 7.99 13.80 26.93
C ILE A 89 7.12 12.64 26.45
N ILE A 90 6.60 11.82 27.37
CA ILE A 90 5.73 10.68 27.05
C ILE A 90 4.43 11.17 26.38
N ASN A 91 3.74 12.15 26.95
CA ASN A 91 2.49 12.68 26.39
C ASN A 91 2.70 13.34 25.01
N ALA A 92 3.77 14.11 24.85
CA ALA A 92 4.11 14.72 23.56
C ALA A 92 4.49 13.66 22.52
N THR A 93 5.19 12.59 22.92
CA THR A 93 5.53 11.46 22.05
C THR A 93 4.28 10.74 21.57
N TYR A 94 3.28 10.52 22.43
CA TYR A 94 1.99 9.95 22.02
C TYR A 94 1.27 10.83 21.00
N ASN A 95 1.27 12.16 21.17
CA ASN A 95 0.67 13.08 20.20
C ASN A 95 1.39 13.05 18.85
N LEU A 96 2.73 13.00 18.85
CA LEU A 96 3.53 12.89 17.62
C LEU A 96 3.30 11.55 16.91
N GLN A 97 3.18 10.46 17.67
CA GLN A 97 2.87 9.15 17.11
C GLN A 97 1.46 9.14 16.49
N ALA A 98 0.46 9.65 17.19
CA ALA A 98 -0.90 9.76 16.64
C ALA A 98 -0.93 10.58 15.33
N LEU A 99 -0.16 11.67 15.26
CA LEU A 99 0.00 12.46 14.02
C LEU A 99 0.70 11.68 12.89
N ALA A 100 1.68 10.83 13.23
CA ALA A 100 2.35 9.97 12.27
C ALA A 100 1.39 8.89 11.73
N GLU A 101 0.58 8.30 12.61
CA GLU A 101 -0.44 7.30 12.26
C GLU A 101 -1.55 7.90 11.39
N GLU A 102 -1.99 9.14 11.67
CA GLU A 102 -2.94 9.88 10.83
C GLU A 102 -2.43 10.07 9.38
N ARG A 103 -1.11 10.03 9.18
CA ARG A 103 -0.45 10.18 7.88
C ARG A 103 -0.03 8.84 7.25
N ASP A 104 -0.18 7.72 7.96
CA ASP A 104 0.21 6.42 7.45
C ASP A 104 -0.88 5.88 6.51
N PHE A 105 -0.50 5.56 5.27
CA PHE A 105 -1.42 4.94 4.31
C PHE A 105 -1.66 3.45 4.56
N TYR A 106 -0.76 2.77 5.27
CA TYR A 106 -0.77 1.33 5.43
C TYR A 106 -1.57 0.89 6.66
N GLY A 107 -1.48 1.66 7.76
CA GLY A 107 -2.17 1.33 9.02
C GLY A 107 -1.63 0.10 9.74
N TYR A 108 -0.48 -0.43 9.31
CA TYR A 108 0.25 -1.53 9.94
C TYR A 108 1.74 -1.46 9.60
N ASP A 109 2.57 -2.14 10.39
CA ASP A 109 4.01 -2.20 10.16
C ASP A 109 4.38 -3.09 8.97
N LEU A 110 5.08 -2.52 7.99
CA LEU A 110 5.61 -3.27 6.87
C LEU A 110 6.80 -4.14 7.32
N ASN A 111 6.69 -5.46 7.12
CA ASN A 111 7.79 -6.39 7.40
C ASN A 111 8.92 -6.23 6.36
N SER A 112 10.07 -5.70 6.80
CA SER A 112 11.24 -5.47 5.94
C SER A 112 11.82 -6.76 5.36
N GLY A 113 11.93 -7.81 6.18
CA GLY A 113 12.49 -9.09 5.76
C GLY A 113 11.62 -9.80 4.71
N GLY A 114 10.31 -9.86 4.95
CA GLY A 114 9.35 -10.47 4.02
C GLY A 114 9.29 -9.72 2.68
N ASN A 115 9.18 -8.39 2.73
CA ASN A 115 9.15 -7.58 1.51
C ASN A 115 10.49 -7.68 0.73
N GLY A 116 11.62 -7.76 1.43
CA GLY A 116 12.94 -7.94 0.82
C GLY A 116 13.10 -9.30 0.13
N PHE A 117 12.59 -10.37 0.76
CA PHE A 117 12.59 -11.71 0.17
C PHE A 117 11.79 -11.75 -1.14
N PHE A 118 10.54 -11.27 -1.13
CA PHE A 118 9.71 -11.27 -2.33
C PHE A 118 10.28 -10.37 -3.44
N PHE A 119 10.85 -9.22 -3.08
CA PHE A 119 11.56 -8.38 -4.04
C PHE A 119 12.68 -9.14 -4.75
N ALA A 120 13.58 -9.77 -3.99
CA ALA A 120 14.70 -10.52 -4.54
C ALA A 120 14.22 -11.72 -5.38
N PHE A 121 13.18 -12.41 -4.92
CA PHE A 121 12.60 -13.54 -5.63
C PHE A 121 11.99 -13.13 -6.98
N SER A 122 11.18 -12.07 -7.02
CA SER A 122 10.58 -11.56 -8.26
C SER A 122 11.65 -11.03 -9.22
N VAL A 123 12.72 -10.40 -8.74
CA VAL A 123 13.85 -9.99 -9.59
C VAL A 123 14.55 -11.20 -10.21
N LEU A 124 14.80 -12.25 -9.42
CA LEU A 124 15.43 -13.47 -9.92
C LEU A 124 14.57 -14.14 -11.00
N LEU A 125 13.25 -14.24 -10.77
CA LEU A 125 12.33 -14.78 -11.77
C LEU A 125 12.27 -13.91 -13.02
N CYS A 126 12.23 -12.58 -12.89
CA CYS A 126 12.27 -11.66 -14.02
C CYS A 126 13.53 -11.89 -14.88
N LEU A 127 14.72 -11.99 -14.25
CA LEU A 127 15.97 -12.29 -14.94
C LEU A 127 15.95 -13.66 -15.62
N PHE A 128 15.36 -14.67 -14.98
CA PHE A 128 15.19 -16.00 -15.56
C PHE A 128 14.35 -15.96 -16.85
N PHE A 129 13.19 -15.28 -16.83
CA PHE A 129 12.33 -15.16 -18.01
C PHE A 129 12.96 -14.29 -19.11
N ILE A 130 13.75 -13.26 -18.74
CA ILE A 130 14.54 -12.49 -19.70
C ILE A 130 15.62 -13.37 -20.34
N ALA A 131 16.32 -14.21 -19.59
CA ALA A 131 17.30 -15.15 -20.13
C ALA A 131 16.63 -16.19 -21.07
N MET A 132 15.43 -16.65 -20.71
CA MET A 132 14.63 -17.56 -21.54
C MET A 132 14.21 -16.93 -22.88
N LEU A 133 14.09 -15.60 -22.99
CA LEU A 133 13.78 -14.94 -24.28
C LEU A 133 14.83 -15.24 -25.36
N PHE A 134 16.10 -15.42 -24.97
CA PHE A 134 17.19 -15.70 -25.90
C PHE A 134 17.33 -17.18 -26.26
N ARG A 135 16.72 -18.09 -25.49
CA ARG A 135 16.82 -19.55 -25.70
C ARG A 135 15.54 -20.21 -26.20
N ALA A 136 14.38 -19.75 -25.74
CA ALA A 136 13.12 -20.45 -25.96
C ALA A 136 12.35 -19.91 -27.16
N LYS A 137 11.70 -20.82 -27.89
CA LYS A 137 10.92 -20.51 -29.11
C LYS A 137 9.62 -19.74 -28.82
N TYR A 138 9.10 -19.82 -27.59
CA TYR A 138 7.84 -19.20 -27.16
C TYR A 138 8.06 -17.80 -26.58
N GLN A 139 8.42 -16.84 -27.44
CA GLN A 139 8.80 -15.49 -27.02
C GLN A 139 7.66 -14.75 -26.29
N TRP A 140 6.41 -14.86 -26.76
CA TRP A 140 5.25 -14.21 -26.14
C TRP A 140 5.03 -14.63 -24.68
N PHE A 141 5.21 -15.92 -24.38
CA PHE A 141 5.09 -16.44 -23.02
C PHE A 141 6.14 -15.82 -22.09
N ASN A 142 7.40 -15.81 -22.53
CA ASN A 142 8.50 -15.26 -21.74
C ASN A 142 8.37 -13.73 -21.55
N VAL A 143 7.86 -13.00 -22.54
CA VAL A 143 7.59 -11.55 -22.41
C VAL A 143 6.52 -11.30 -21.35
N CYS A 144 5.39 -12.01 -21.41
CA CYS A 144 4.30 -11.87 -20.44
C CYS A 144 4.76 -12.16 -19.01
N PHE A 145 5.46 -13.27 -18.79
CA PHE A 145 5.97 -13.65 -17.46
C PHE A 145 7.08 -12.70 -16.99
N GLY A 146 8.00 -12.31 -17.88
CA GLY A 146 9.06 -11.34 -17.56
C GLY A 146 8.49 -9.99 -17.12
N CYS A 147 7.50 -9.45 -17.84
CA CYS A 147 6.80 -8.23 -17.46
C CYS A 147 6.02 -8.39 -16.15
N GLY A 148 5.34 -9.53 -15.95
CA GLY A 148 4.63 -9.83 -14.70
C GLY A 148 5.54 -9.76 -13.48
N PHE A 149 6.67 -10.47 -13.51
CA PHE A 149 7.66 -10.45 -12.42
C PHE A 149 8.39 -9.11 -12.28
N ALA A 150 8.56 -8.36 -13.38
CA ALA A 150 9.09 -6.99 -13.30
C ALA A 150 8.15 -6.07 -12.53
N PHE A 151 6.82 -6.16 -12.77
CA PHE A 151 5.85 -5.39 -12.00
C PHE A 151 5.77 -5.84 -10.55
N GLU A 152 5.87 -7.13 -10.27
CA GLU A 152 5.91 -7.63 -8.89
C GLU A 152 7.14 -7.10 -8.14
N ALA A 153 8.32 -7.12 -8.77
CA ALA A 153 9.52 -6.52 -8.23
C ALA A 153 9.36 -5.01 -7.96
N LEU A 154 8.76 -4.25 -8.89
CA LEU A 154 8.48 -2.83 -8.67
C LEU A 154 7.47 -2.59 -7.54
N GLY A 155 6.49 -3.47 -7.37
CA GLY A 155 5.52 -3.41 -6.28
C GLY A 155 6.17 -3.62 -4.91
N PHE A 156 7.01 -4.65 -4.79
CA PHE A 156 7.77 -4.90 -3.56
C PHE A 156 8.86 -3.86 -3.30
N LEU A 157 9.44 -3.27 -4.35
CA LEU A 157 10.32 -2.11 -4.20
C LEU A 157 9.57 -0.91 -3.59
N GLY A 158 8.35 -0.64 -4.06
CA GLY A 158 7.46 0.36 -3.45
C GLY A 158 7.24 0.11 -1.96
N ARG A 159 7.00 -1.15 -1.56
CA ARG A 159 6.90 -1.55 -0.15
C ARG A 159 8.16 -1.28 0.65
N LEU A 160 9.33 -1.60 0.09
CA LEU A 160 10.60 -1.40 0.76
C LEU A 160 10.90 0.09 0.95
N LEU A 161 10.59 0.93 -0.04
CA LEU A 161 10.74 2.38 0.06
C LEU A 161 9.75 2.97 1.06
N ALA A 162 8.52 2.45 1.10
CA ALA A 162 7.50 2.86 2.07
C ALA A 162 7.87 2.57 3.52
N ILE A 163 8.82 1.66 3.81
CA ILE A 163 9.30 1.45 5.19
C ILE A 163 9.92 2.72 5.77
N ASN A 164 10.62 3.49 4.94
CA ASN A 164 11.28 4.74 5.35
C ASN A 164 10.32 5.93 5.32
N ASP A 165 9.37 5.95 4.37
CA ASP A 165 8.35 6.99 4.26
C ASP A 165 6.98 6.40 3.94
N ARG A 166 6.24 6.05 5.00
CA ARG A 166 4.88 5.50 4.92
C ARG A 166 3.83 6.54 4.54
N SER A 167 4.20 7.82 4.58
CA SER A 167 3.32 8.94 4.29
C SER A 167 3.36 9.37 2.82
N SER A 168 4.17 8.70 2.00
CA SER A 168 4.27 8.97 0.57
C SER A 168 3.15 8.28 -0.20
N LEU A 169 2.27 9.09 -0.80
CA LEU A 169 1.20 8.59 -1.67
C LEU A 169 1.78 7.90 -2.90
N GLY A 170 2.94 8.39 -3.38
CA GLY A 170 3.64 7.82 -4.52
C GLY A 170 4.05 6.37 -4.27
N PHE A 171 4.57 6.04 -3.08
CA PHE A 171 4.97 4.67 -2.76
C PHE A 171 3.76 3.74 -2.58
N PHE A 172 2.69 4.25 -1.96
CA PHE A 172 1.44 3.51 -1.80
C PHE A 172 0.80 3.14 -3.16
N VAL A 173 0.65 4.13 -4.05
CA VAL A 173 0.10 3.93 -5.40
C VAL A 173 1.03 3.07 -6.26
N LEU A 174 2.35 3.32 -6.20
CA LEU A 174 3.32 2.50 -6.92
C LEU A 174 3.20 1.02 -6.53
N GLN A 175 3.12 0.72 -5.24
CA GLN A 175 2.94 -0.65 -4.80
C GLN A 175 1.64 -1.26 -5.30
N GLY A 176 0.50 -0.62 -5.01
CA GLY A 176 -0.82 -1.16 -5.35
C GLY A 176 -0.92 -1.46 -6.85
N PHE A 177 -0.63 -0.44 -7.66
CA PHE A 177 -0.84 -0.49 -9.09
C PHE A 177 0.03 -1.56 -9.75
N ARG A 178 1.29 -1.65 -9.33
CA ARG A 178 2.25 -2.61 -9.87
C ARG A 178 1.91 -4.04 -9.45
N LEU A 179 1.52 -4.25 -8.20
CA LEU A 179 1.08 -5.57 -7.73
C LEU A 179 -0.22 -6.03 -8.41
N ASN A 180 -1.09 -5.11 -8.82
CA ASN A 180 -2.30 -5.43 -9.58
C ASN A 180 -2.01 -5.70 -11.07
N MET A 181 -1.06 -5.00 -11.69
CA MET A 181 -0.63 -5.28 -13.06
C MET A 181 0.09 -6.63 -13.21
N ALA A 182 0.88 -7.03 -12.21
CA ALA A 182 1.66 -8.27 -12.25
C ALA A 182 0.82 -9.52 -12.60
N PRO A 183 -0.27 -9.87 -11.87
CA PRO A 183 -1.09 -11.03 -12.18
C PRO A 183 -1.82 -10.91 -13.52
N ALA A 184 -2.18 -9.71 -13.99
CA ALA A 184 -2.80 -9.52 -15.30
C ALA A 184 -1.85 -9.94 -16.45
N PHE A 185 -0.57 -9.60 -16.36
CA PHE A 185 0.43 -10.03 -17.34
C PHE A 185 0.70 -11.54 -17.29
N VAL A 186 0.73 -12.14 -16.09
CA VAL A 186 0.88 -13.59 -15.94
C VAL A 186 -0.35 -14.32 -16.51
N LYS A 187 -1.57 -13.84 -16.24
CA LYS A 187 -2.82 -14.35 -16.81
C LYS A 187 -2.81 -14.30 -18.34
N ALA A 188 -2.37 -13.18 -18.93
CA ALA A 188 -2.24 -13.05 -20.38
C ALA A 188 -1.32 -14.12 -21.00
N GLY A 189 -0.17 -14.40 -20.37
CA GLY A 189 0.73 -15.48 -20.77
C GLY A 189 0.08 -16.86 -20.67
N LEU A 190 -0.67 -17.11 -19.59
CA LEU A 190 -1.39 -18.37 -19.37
C LEU A 190 -2.48 -18.59 -20.43
N TYR A 191 -3.25 -17.55 -20.76
CA TYR A 191 -4.29 -17.64 -21.79
C TYR A 191 -3.70 -17.93 -23.18
N PHE A 192 -2.49 -17.43 -23.47
CA PHE A 192 -1.80 -17.76 -24.72
C PHE A 192 -1.40 -19.24 -24.78
N VAL A 193 -0.83 -19.77 -23.70
CA VAL A 193 -0.47 -21.21 -23.63
C VAL A 193 -1.71 -22.09 -23.75
N LEU A 194 -2.80 -21.71 -23.09
CA LEU A 194 -4.07 -22.44 -23.20
C LEU A 194 -4.60 -22.42 -24.64
N ALA A 195 -4.58 -21.28 -25.32
CA ALA A 195 -5.03 -21.20 -26.71
C ALA A 195 -4.24 -22.15 -27.62
N GLN A 196 -2.91 -22.25 -27.42
CA GLN A 196 -2.06 -23.22 -28.13
C GLN A 196 -2.44 -24.67 -27.78
N MET A 197 -2.69 -24.95 -26.50
CA MET A 197 -3.10 -26.28 -26.04
C MET A 197 -4.43 -26.73 -26.67
N ILE A 198 -5.43 -25.84 -26.73
CA ILE A 198 -6.72 -26.16 -27.36
C ILE A 198 -6.56 -26.43 -28.87
N VAL A 199 -5.64 -25.73 -29.55
CA VAL A 199 -5.35 -25.99 -30.97
C VAL A 199 -4.72 -27.38 -31.17
N VAL A 200 -3.87 -27.84 -30.24
CA VAL A 200 -3.18 -29.13 -30.33
C VAL A 200 -4.08 -30.32 -29.94
N TYR A 201 -4.84 -30.22 -28.85
CA TYR A 201 -5.66 -31.33 -28.33
C TYR A 201 -7.05 -31.46 -28.99
N GLY A 202 -7.39 -30.52 -29.88
CA GLY A 202 -8.57 -30.62 -30.73
C GLY A 202 -9.76 -29.80 -30.25
N ARG A 203 -10.42 -29.14 -31.20
CA ARG A 203 -11.63 -28.31 -31.02
C ARG A 203 -12.84 -29.06 -30.45
N GLN A 204 -12.77 -30.37 -30.30
CA GLN A 204 -13.88 -31.24 -29.94
C GLN A 204 -14.29 -31.12 -28.46
N TYR A 205 -13.41 -30.60 -27.60
CA TYR A 205 -13.67 -30.40 -26.17
C TYR A 205 -13.95 -28.94 -25.77
N SER A 206 -13.89 -27.99 -26.72
CA SER A 206 -14.02 -26.55 -26.44
C SER A 206 -15.31 -25.96 -27.00
N ARG A 207 -16.17 -25.41 -26.12
CA ARG A 207 -17.49 -24.86 -26.46
C ARG A 207 -17.44 -23.56 -27.29
N LEU A 208 -16.33 -22.80 -27.27
CA LEU A 208 -16.09 -21.67 -28.16
C LEU A 208 -14.78 -21.82 -28.96
N LYS A 209 -14.63 -20.98 -30.01
CA LYS A 209 -13.41 -20.87 -30.82
C LYS A 209 -12.21 -20.50 -29.91
N PRO A 210 -11.08 -21.23 -30.01
CA PRO A 210 -9.94 -21.13 -29.09
C PRO A 210 -9.37 -19.71 -28.91
N LEU A 211 -9.44 -18.89 -29.96
CA LEU A 211 -8.85 -17.55 -29.98
C LEU A 211 -9.73 -16.47 -29.33
N TRP A 212 -11.03 -16.70 -29.13
CA TRP A 212 -11.92 -15.67 -28.57
C TRP A 212 -11.82 -15.55 -27.05
N TYR A 213 -11.51 -16.65 -26.36
CA TYR A 213 -11.31 -16.68 -24.91
C TYR A 213 -10.23 -15.68 -24.42
N PRO A 214 -8.98 -15.72 -24.92
CA PRO A 214 -7.94 -14.80 -24.46
C PRO A 214 -8.32 -13.32 -24.68
N TYR A 215 -8.99 -12.97 -25.78
CA TYR A 215 -9.39 -11.59 -26.05
C TYR A 215 -10.46 -11.08 -25.07
N ILE A 216 -11.47 -11.90 -24.77
CA ILE A 216 -12.54 -11.50 -23.83
C ILE A 216 -11.96 -11.35 -22.43
N PHE A 217 -11.20 -12.34 -21.94
CA PHE A 217 -10.65 -12.30 -20.59
C PHE A 217 -9.61 -11.19 -20.42
N LEU A 218 -8.77 -10.94 -21.43
CA LEU A 218 -7.82 -9.82 -21.41
C LEU A 218 -8.54 -8.47 -21.38
N SER A 219 -9.65 -8.33 -22.11
CA SER A 219 -10.44 -7.09 -22.10
C SER A 219 -11.08 -6.83 -20.73
N LEU A 220 -11.59 -7.89 -20.08
CA LEU A 220 -12.12 -7.81 -18.71
C LEU A 220 -11.03 -7.44 -17.69
N ASP A 221 -9.84 -8.02 -17.82
CA ASP A 221 -8.69 -7.67 -16.96
C ASP A 221 -8.29 -6.19 -17.13
N ILE A 222 -8.26 -5.67 -18.37
CA ILE A 222 -7.96 -4.25 -18.63
C ILE A 222 -9.03 -3.34 -17.98
N ILE A 223 -10.31 -3.66 -18.16
CA ILE A 223 -11.40 -2.87 -17.57
C ILE A 223 -11.26 -2.87 -16.04
N SER A 224 -11.01 -4.03 -15.43
CA SER A 224 -10.77 -4.12 -13.99
C SER A 224 -9.59 -3.25 -13.55
N LEU A 225 -8.45 -3.32 -14.23
CA LEU A 225 -7.27 -2.53 -13.88
C LEU A 225 -7.53 -1.01 -13.93
N LEU A 226 -8.40 -0.54 -14.82
CA LEU A 226 -8.81 0.87 -14.86
C LEU A 226 -9.61 1.26 -13.61
N PHE A 227 -10.55 0.41 -13.18
CA PHE A 227 -11.28 0.61 -11.93
C PHE A 227 -10.35 0.57 -10.71
N GLN A 228 -9.41 -0.38 -10.68
CA GLN A 228 -8.44 -0.50 -9.59
C GLN A 228 -7.50 0.71 -9.53
N GLY A 229 -6.94 1.14 -10.65
CA GLY A 229 -6.06 2.32 -10.69
C GLY A 229 -6.77 3.62 -10.31
N ALA A 230 -8.01 3.81 -10.75
CA ALA A 230 -8.84 4.93 -10.27
C ALA A 230 -9.13 4.84 -8.77
N GLY A 231 -9.38 3.63 -8.27
CA GLY A 231 -9.58 3.37 -6.86
C GLY A 231 -8.35 3.67 -6.01
N GLU A 232 -7.16 3.22 -6.40
CA GLU A 232 -5.90 3.40 -5.67
C GLU A 232 -5.50 4.87 -5.51
N THR A 233 -5.81 5.70 -6.50
CA THR A 233 -5.51 7.14 -6.45
C THR A 233 -6.52 7.93 -5.61
N LEU A 234 -7.77 7.45 -5.50
CA LEU A 234 -8.87 8.14 -4.81
C LEU A 234 -9.13 7.64 -3.38
N ALA A 235 -8.79 6.39 -3.08
CA ALA A 235 -8.98 5.77 -1.76
C ALA A 235 -8.12 6.33 -0.59
N PRO A 236 -6.88 6.82 -0.77
CA PRO A 236 -5.95 7.04 0.34
C PRO A 236 -6.52 7.95 1.44
N SER A 237 -6.50 7.51 2.69
CA SER A 237 -7.23 8.02 3.88
C SER A 237 -6.80 9.39 4.44
N MET A 238 -5.81 10.05 3.85
CA MET A 238 -5.27 11.30 4.39
C MET A 238 -6.19 12.52 4.29
N PHE A 239 -7.22 12.46 3.45
CA PHE A 239 -8.20 13.54 3.32
C PHE A 239 -9.41 13.29 4.26
N PRO A 240 -10.07 14.35 4.75
CA PRO A 240 -11.26 14.21 5.60
C PRO A 240 -12.29 13.32 4.90
N ALA A 241 -12.94 12.43 5.66
CA ALA A 241 -13.95 11.48 5.18
C ALA A 241 -15.01 12.15 4.28
N GLY A 242 -14.72 12.18 2.99
CA GLY A 242 -15.58 12.73 1.94
C GLY A 242 -15.94 11.66 0.92
N SER A 243 -16.87 12.00 0.03
CA SER A 243 -17.37 11.17 -1.08
C SER A 243 -16.25 10.43 -1.83
N ASN A 244 -15.11 11.08 -2.07
CA ASN A 244 -14.03 10.55 -2.91
C ASN A 244 -13.34 9.32 -2.33
N HIS A 245 -13.18 9.19 -1.01
CA HIS A 245 -12.56 7.99 -0.41
C HIS A 245 -13.48 6.78 -0.49
N PHE A 246 -14.77 7.00 -0.23
CA PHE A 246 -15.76 5.95 -0.36
C PHE A 246 -15.83 5.47 -1.81
N LEU A 247 -15.88 6.41 -2.75
CA LEU A 247 -15.83 6.10 -4.18
C LEU A 247 -14.56 5.32 -4.54
N GLY A 248 -13.38 5.77 -4.08
CA GLY A 248 -12.12 5.07 -4.32
C GLY A 248 -12.14 3.61 -3.85
N ARG A 249 -12.61 3.36 -2.62
CA ARG A 249 -12.76 1.99 -2.08
C ARG A 249 -13.74 1.15 -2.88
N VAL A 250 -14.87 1.72 -3.31
CA VAL A 250 -15.85 1.03 -4.16
C VAL A 250 -15.23 0.67 -5.51
N LEU A 251 -14.49 1.59 -6.13
CA LEU A 251 -13.82 1.33 -7.42
C LEU A 251 -12.79 0.19 -7.31
N MET A 252 -11.97 0.17 -6.25
CA MET A 252 -11.03 -0.94 -6.00
C MET A 252 -11.78 -2.27 -5.85
N PHE A 253 -12.86 -2.31 -5.07
CA PHE A 253 -13.66 -3.51 -4.85
C PHE A 253 -14.35 -4.00 -6.13
N VAL A 254 -14.92 -3.09 -6.92
CA VAL A 254 -15.56 -3.40 -8.21
C VAL A 254 -14.53 -4.00 -9.17
N GLY A 255 -13.33 -3.41 -9.25
CA GLY A 255 -12.24 -3.97 -10.06
C GLY A 255 -11.88 -5.39 -9.65
N LEU A 256 -11.64 -5.63 -8.36
CA LEU A 256 -11.34 -6.95 -7.83
C LEU A 256 -12.45 -7.97 -8.13
N LEU A 257 -13.71 -7.57 -7.99
CA LEU A 257 -14.86 -8.42 -8.29
C LEU A 257 -14.90 -8.84 -9.77
N ILE A 258 -14.60 -7.92 -10.70
CA ILE A 258 -14.52 -8.23 -12.13
C ILE A 258 -13.43 -9.27 -12.41
N GLU A 259 -12.26 -9.17 -11.77
CA GLU A 259 -11.18 -10.17 -11.97
C GLU A 259 -11.58 -11.55 -11.44
N VAL A 260 -12.17 -11.59 -10.24
CA VAL A 260 -12.62 -12.86 -9.63
C VAL A 260 -13.70 -13.50 -10.49
N LEU A 261 -14.65 -12.72 -11.02
CA LEU A 261 -15.66 -13.22 -11.94
C LEU A 261 -15.06 -13.67 -13.27
N ALA A 262 -14.05 -12.98 -13.81
CA ALA A 262 -13.36 -13.38 -15.02
C ALA A 262 -12.66 -14.74 -14.84
N ILE A 263 -11.91 -14.93 -13.75
CA ILE A 263 -11.27 -16.21 -13.43
C ILE A 263 -12.31 -17.29 -13.11
N GLY A 264 -13.39 -16.95 -12.40
CA GLY A 264 -14.48 -17.87 -12.07
C GLY A 264 -15.21 -18.38 -13.31
N MET A 265 -15.45 -17.50 -14.30
CA MET A 265 -16.02 -17.91 -15.59
C MET A 265 -15.06 -18.79 -16.39
N PHE A 266 -13.75 -18.61 -16.24
CA PHE A 266 -12.77 -19.44 -16.96
C PHE A 266 -12.87 -20.94 -16.63
N PHE A 267 -13.15 -21.33 -15.39
CA PHE A 267 -13.23 -22.73 -14.95
C PHE A 267 -14.28 -23.59 -15.67
N PRO A 268 -15.57 -23.22 -15.75
CA PRO A 268 -16.58 -24.01 -16.46
C PRO A 268 -16.40 -24.01 -17.99
N PHE A 269 -15.65 -23.05 -18.54
CA PHE A 269 -15.30 -23.02 -19.97
C PHE A 269 -13.99 -23.75 -20.27
N LEU A 270 -13.23 -24.15 -19.26
CA LEU A 270 -12.07 -25.01 -19.43
C LEU A 270 -12.58 -26.40 -19.91
N PRO A 271 -11.97 -26.98 -20.96
CA PRO A 271 -12.25 -28.36 -21.37
C PRO A 271 -11.84 -29.34 -20.25
N LEU A 272 -12.72 -29.53 -19.26
CA LEU A 272 -12.58 -30.50 -18.18
C LEU A 272 -12.49 -31.94 -18.68
N ASP A 273 -12.92 -32.21 -19.92
CA ASP A 273 -12.78 -33.49 -20.61
C ASP A 273 -11.33 -33.86 -21.00
N LEU A 274 -10.33 -33.02 -20.69
CA LEU A 274 -8.90 -33.35 -20.84
C LEU A 274 -8.29 -34.06 -19.62
N LEU A 275 -9.02 -34.20 -18.51
CA LEU A 275 -8.61 -35.09 -17.42
C LEU A 275 -8.79 -36.54 -17.87
N PRO A 276 -7.71 -37.32 -17.97
CA PRO A 276 -7.68 -38.49 -18.82
C PRO A 276 -8.63 -39.58 -18.33
N HIS A 277 -9.46 -40.05 -19.25
CA HIS A 277 -10.17 -41.34 -19.27
C HIS A 277 -9.21 -42.57 -19.20
N LYS A 278 -7.95 -42.40 -18.75
CA LYS A 278 -6.90 -43.43 -18.69
C LYS A 278 -6.83 -44.18 -17.34
N LEU A 279 -7.88 -44.13 -16.52
CA LEU A 279 -7.97 -44.89 -15.26
C LEU A 279 -9.06 -45.99 -15.27
N GLN A 280 -9.57 -46.37 -16.45
CA GLN A 280 -10.59 -47.43 -16.60
C GLN A 280 -10.20 -48.52 -17.61
N GLY A 281 -8.91 -48.83 -17.72
CA GLY A 281 -8.40 -49.97 -18.50
C GLY A 281 -7.64 -50.92 -17.58
#